data_AF-A0A2S1QWG9-F1
#
_entry.id   AF-A0A2S1QWG9-F1
#
_cell.length_a   1.000
_cell.length_b   1.000
_cell.length_c   1.000
_cell.angle_alpha   90.00
_cell.angle_beta   90.00
_cell.angle_gamma   90.00
#
_symmetry.space_group_name_H-M   'P 1'
#
loop_
_entity.id
_entity.type
_entity.pdbx_description
1 polymer ?
#
loop_
_entity_poly.entity_id
_entity_poly.type
_entity_poly.pdbx_seq_one_letter_code
_entity_poly.pdbx_strand_id
1 'polypeptide(L)'
;MPVMKYFLFILFFWSVSATAQNFIDMEKDTIQMQEVIVTSGKKHKMKTLQLTGPCYSPEPFKDADEILTLVENLPAGSLESVSFYFNGVFEGTRKAGEQSSFGVLIYTVEQNGEPGQRIAYDKKALLMDDKAKGKVTINIAGLDLQSQSRLFIGLVKESGPAVIDDLFFDCLCNGHDKYKTLARTSETAPWERRWVCAAIRVDVRVLLNK
;
A
#
# COMPACT_ATOMS: atom_id res chain seq x y z
N MET A 1 -18.37 21.65 -62.21
CA MET A 1 -17.71 21.64 -60.89
C MET A 1 -18.27 20.50 -60.02
N PRO A 2 -17.63 19.31 -59.99
CA PRO A 2 -18.11 18.16 -59.21
C PRO A 2 -17.08 17.66 -58.19
N VAL A 3 -16.24 18.53 -57.63
CA VAL A 3 -15.11 18.12 -56.74
C VAL A 3 -15.52 18.03 -55.26
N MET A 4 -16.66 18.61 -54.87
CA MET A 4 -17.09 18.75 -53.47
C MET A 4 -17.96 17.58 -52.94
N LYS A 5 -18.20 16.53 -53.73
CA LYS A 5 -19.00 15.36 -53.29
C LYS A 5 -18.19 14.23 -52.69
N TYR A 6 -16.89 14.14 -52.98
CA TYR A 6 -16.02 13.08 -52.44
C TYR A 6 -15.31 13.47 -51.14
N PHE A 7 -15.33 14.76 -50.78
CA PHE A 7 -14.63 15.26 -49.59
C PHE A 7 -15.31 14.80 -48.28
N LEU A 8 -16.64 14.68 -48.27
CA LEU A 8 -17.39 14.16 -47.12
C LEU A 8 -17.20 12.65 -46.90
N PHE A 9 -16.86 11.89 -47.94
CA PHE A 9 -16.66 10.44 -47.84
C PHE A 9 -15.28 10.08 -47.24
N ILE A 10 -14.26 10.90 -47.52
CA ILE A 10 -12.91 10.72 -46.96
C ILE A 10 -12.88 11.07 -45.47
N LEU A 11 -13.67 12.05 -45.03
CA LEU A 11 -13.76 12.46 -43.62
C LEU A 11 -14.45 11.42 -42.73
N PHE A 12 -15.37 10.61 -43.29
CA PHE A 12 -16.02 9.52 -42.55
C PHE A 12 -15.15 8.26 -42.41
N PHE A 13 -14.18 8.07 -43.31
CA PHE A 13 -13.24 6.94 -43.23
C PHE A 13 -12.15 7.13 -42.17
N TRP A 14 -11.88 8.37 -41.73
CA TRP A 14 -10.88 8.67 -40.71
C TRP A 14 -11.42 8.63 -39.27
N SER A 15 -12.75 8.65 -39.07
CA SER A 15 -13.35 8.56 -37.74
C SER A 15 -13.46 7.12 -37.21
N VAL A 16 -13.21 6.10 -38.02
CA VAL A 16 -13.34 4.68 -37.60
C VAL A 16 -11.98 4.04 -37.25
N SER A 17 -10.87 4.76 -37.45
CA SER A 17 -9.51 4.27 -37.12
C SER A 17 -9.04 4.64 -35.71
N ALA A 18 -9.86 5.34 -34.92
CA ALA A 18 -9.48 5.82 -33.58
C ALA A 18 -9.82 4.86 -32.42
N THR A 19 -10.40 3.69 -32.68
CA THR A 19 -10.78 2.73 -31.61
C THR A 19 -9.91 1.47 -31.55
N ALA A 20 -8.73 1.47 -32.17
CA ALA A 20 -7.86 0.29 -32.25
C ALA A 20 -6.51 0.47 -31.50
N GLN A 21 -6.51 1.13 -30.34
CA GLN A 21 -5.39 1.08 -29.39
C GLN A 21 -5.93 1.11 -27.97
N ASN A 22 -6.06 -0.07 -27.36
CA ASN A 22 -5.92 -0.36 -25.93
C ASN A 22 -6.42 -1.79 -25.64
N PHE A 23 -6.03 -2.76 -26.47
CA PHE A 23 -5.85 -4.12 -25.95
C PHE A 23 -4.44 -4.16 -25.40
N ILE A 24 -4.27 -3.55 -24.22
CA ILE A 24 -3.10 -3.78 -23.38
C ILE A 24 -3.18 -5.26 -23.04
N ASP A 25 -2.18 -6.01 -23.47
CA ASP A 25 -1.95 -7.42 -23.15
C ASP A 25 -1.72 -7.51 -21.62
N MET A 26 -2.84 -7.44 -20.87
CA MET A 26 -2.85 -7.36 -19.40
C MET A 26 -2.20 -8.58 -18.76
N GLU A 27 -2.06 -9.68 -19.49
CA GLU A 27 -1.56 -10.94 -18.95
C GLU A 27 -0.03 -10.98 -18.82
N LYS A 28 0.70 -10.11 -19.56
CA LYS A 28 2.18 -10.13 -19.58
C LYS A 28 2.85 -9.13 -18.65
N ASP A 29 2.18 -8.01 -18.33
CA ASP A 29 2.73 -6.96 -17.43
C ASP A 29 2.06 -6.96 -16.04
N THR A 30 1.40 -8.06 -15.68
CA THR A 30 0.86 -8.22 -14.33
C THR A 30 1.98 -8.57 -13.37
N ILE A 31 2.37 -7.59 -12.56
CA ILE A 31 2.90 -7.86 -11.22
C ILE A 31 1.81 -8.60 -10.46
N GLN A 32 1.91 -9.92 -10.44
CA GLN A 32 1.04 -10.78 -9.66
C GLN A 32 1.48 -10.68 -8.20
N MET A 33 0.54 -10.72 -7.26
CA MET A 33 0.87 -11.02 -5.87
C MET A 33 1.51 -12.42 -5.86
N GLN A 34 2.83 -12.46 -5.85
CA GLN A 34 3.57 -13.70 -5.97
C GLN A 34 4.05 -14.17 -4.61
N GLU A 35 3.91 -15.49 -4.47
CA GLU A 35 4.36 -16.35 -3.40
C GLU A 35 3.50 -16.41 -2.13
N VAL A 36 2.69 -17.45 -2.11
CA VAL A 36 2.03 -17.99 -0.92
C VAL A 36 3.03 -18.92 -0.22
N ILE A 37 3.82 -18.41 0.73
CA ILE A 37 4.72 -19.26 1.51
C ILE A 37 3.91 -19.96 2.61
N VAL A 38 3.67 -21.25 2.44
CA VAL A 38 3.03 -22.10 3.47
C VAL A 38 4.09 -22.74 4.36
N THR A 39 4.31 -22.18 5.55
CA THR A 39 5.17 -22.82 6.56
C THR A 39 4.33 -23.81 7.37
N SER A 40 4.46 -25.12 7.09
CA SER A 40 3.76 -26.17 7.84
C SER A 40 4.57 -26.65 9.05
N GLY A 41 4.54 -25.88 10.14
CA GLY A 41 4.94 -26.35 11.47
C GLY A 41 3.74 -27.00 12.16
N LYS A 42 3.87 -28.25 12.61
CA LYS A 42 2.80 -29.12 13.18
C LYS A 42 1.79 -28.37 14.07
N LYS A 43 0.70 -27.87 13.46
CA LYS A 43 -0.70 -27.73 13.93
C LYS A 43 -1.46 -26.61 13.20
N HIS A 44 -0.76 -25.68 12.53
CA HIS A 44 -1.35 -24.48 11.95
C HIS A 44 -0.74 -24.14 10.59
N LYS A 45 -1.58 -23.88 9.57
CA LYS A 45 -1.13 -23.44 8.24
C LYS A 45 -1.04 -21.92 8.23
N MET A 46 0.15 -21.39 7.98
CA MET A 46 0.40 -19.94 7.87
C MET A 46 0.55 -19.55 6.42
N LYS A 47 0.09 -18.37 6.04
CA LYS A 47 0.24 -17.78 4.71
C LYS A 47 0.73 -16.34 4.84
N THR A 48 1.83 -16.01 4.17
CA THR A 48 2.31 -14.62 4.04
C THR A 48 1.91 -14.09 2.68
N LEU A 49 1.38 -12.87 2.64
CA LEU A 49 1.09 -12.12 1.42
C LEU A 49 2.08 -10.99 1.33
N GLN A 50 2.80 -10.93 0.21
CA GLN A 50 3.77 -9.89 -0.07
C GLN A 50 3.24 -9.02 -1.20
N LEU A 51 3.17 -7.71 -0.98
CA LEU A 51 2.99 -6.76 -2.08
C LEU A 51 4.33 -6.63 -2.79
N THR A 52 4.56 -7.42 -3.85
CA THR A 52 5.75 -7.37 -4.72
C THR A 52 5.52 -6.47 -5.92
N GLY A 53 6.59 -5.93 -6.51
CA GLY A 53 6.58 -5.24 -7.79
C GLY A 53 7.98 -4.83 -8.28
N PRO A 54 8.09 -4.24 -9.48
CA PRO A 54 9.31 -4.18 -10.26
C PRO A 54 10.28 -3.11 -9.75
N CYS A 55 9.79 -2.17 -8.96
CA CYS A 55 10.55 -1.05 -8.44
C CYS A 55 10.01 -0.66 -7.06
N TYR A 56 10.92 -0.44 -6.13
CA TYR A 56 10.63 0.24 -4.87
C TYR A 56 11.51 1.49 -4.77
N SER A 57 10.90 2.58 -4.38
CA SER A 57 11.57 3.85 -4.08
C SER A 57 11.31 4.21 -2.62
N PRO A 58 12.31 4.72 -1.88
CA PRO A 58 12.07 5.30 -0.58
C PRO A 58 11.18 6.54 -0.72
N GLU A 59 10.08 6.58 0.03
CA GLU A 59 9.19 7.76 0.11
C GLU A 59 9.11 8.27 1.55
N PRO A 60 9.25 9.58 1.78
CA PRO A 60 9.23 10.12 3.14
C PRO A 60 7.80 10.14 3.70
N PHE A 61 7.68 10.03 5.02
CA PHE A 61 6.41 10.21 5.76
C PHE A 61 5.93 11.67 5.79
N LYS A 62 6.52 12.55 4.97
CA LYS A 62 6.27 13.99 4.95
C LYS A 62 4.79 14.30 4.69
N ASP A 63 4.27 15.30 5.41
CA ASP A 63 2.92 15.84 5.25
C ASP A 63 1.81 14.79 5.46
N ALA A 64 2.07 13.78 6.29
CA ALA A 64 1.10 12.79 6.71
C ALA A 64 1.29 12.48 8.20
N ASP A 65 0.18 12.33 8.91
CA ASP A 65 0.14 11.70 10.24
C ASP A 65 -0.25 10.24 10.11
N GLU A 66 -1.05 9.90 9.09
CA GLU A 66 -1.43 8.55 8.76
C GLU A 66 -1.19 8.28 7.28
N ILE A 67 -0.71 7.08 6.98
CA ILE A 67 -0.63 6.56 5.62
C ILE A 67 -1.08 5.09 5.59
N LEU A 68 -1.85 4.72 4.58
CA LEU A 68 -2.46 3.41 4.41
C LEU A 68 -2.24 2.91 2.97
N THR A 69 -2.04 1.61 2.80
CA THR A 69 -2.12 0.92 1.51
C THR A 69 -3.25 -0.09 1.52
N LEU A 70 -3.96 -0.21 0.41
CA LEU A 70 -4.94 -1.27 0.21
C LEU A 70 -4.23 -2.60 0.00
N VAL A 71 -4.63 -3.61 0.76
CA VAL A 71 -4.20 -5.01 0.62
C VAL A 71 -5.43 -5.83 0.21
N GLU A 72 -5.31 -6.62 -0.85
CA GLU A 72 -6.41 -7.40 -1.42
C GLU A 72 -6.07 -8.89 -1.49
N ASN A 73 -7.10 -9.72 -1.73
CA ASN A 73 -7.00 -11.17 -1.84
C ASN A 73 -6.38 -11.86 -0.61
N LEU A 74 -6.60 -11.28 0.57
CA LEU A 74 -6.23 -11.88 1.83
C LEU A 74 -7.05 -13.18 2.05
N PRO A 75 -6.39 -14.29 2.42
CA PRO A 75 -7.06 -15.55 2.69
C PRO A 75 -7.91 -15.45 3.96
N ALA A 76 -8.93 -16.30 4.07
CA ALA A 76 -9.67 -16.46 5.32
C ALA A 76 -8.77 -17.01 6.43
N GLY A 77 -8.87 -16.44 7.63
CA GLY A 77 -7.98 -16.75 8.75
C GLY A 77 -7.91 -15.64 9.78
N SER A 78 -6.95 -15.72 10.70
CA SER A 78 -6.62 -14.66 11.66
C SER A 78 -5.35 -13.94 11.24
N LEU A 79 -5.31 -12.61 11.34
CA LEU A 79 -4.09 -11.84 11.09
C LEU A 79 -3.10 -12.05 12.23
N GLU A 80 -1.86 -12.36 11.87
CA GLU A 80 -0.82 -12.77 12.82
C GLU A 80 0.29 -11.75 12.93
N SER A 81 0.73 -11.20 11.80
CA SER A 81 1.74 -10.15 11.79
C SER A 81 1.64 -9.30 10.53
N VAL A 82 2.00 -8.02 10.66
CA VAL A 82 2.22 -7.12 9.53
C VAL A 82 3.68 -6.71 9.54
N SER A 83 4.33 -6.70 8.38
CA SER A 83 5.71 -6.22 8.26
C SER A 83 5.78 -5.06 7.29
N PHE A 84 6.53 -4.03 7.68
CA PHE A 84 6.81 -2.87 6.88
C PHE A 84 8.30 -2.82 6.56
N TYR A 85 8.64 -2.24 5.42
CA TYR A 85 10.02 -2.12 4.97
C TYR A 85 10.42 -0.66 4.95
N PHE A 86 11.54 -0.35 5.60
CA PHE A 86 12.05 1.00 5.74
C PHE A 86 13.42 1.10 5.10
N ASN A 87 13.67 2.23 4.45
CA ASN A 87 14.96 2.55 3.90
C ASN A 87 15.43 3.81 4.62
N GLY A 88 16.33 3.65 5.58
CA GLY A 88 16.83 4.74 6.44
C GLY A 88 17.75 5.70 5.71
N VAL A 89 17.30 6.28 4.60
CA VAL A 89 17.91 7.45 3.99
C VAL A 89 17.43 8.65 4.79
N PHE A 90 18.10 8.99 5.90
CA PHE A 90 17.80 10.20 6.66
C PHE A 90 18.48 11.38 5.97
N GLU A 91 17.77 12.14 5.12
CA GLU A 91 18.29 13.37 4.50
C GLU A 91 17.98 14.59 5.38
N GLY A 92 18.62 14.69 6.55
CA GLY A 92 18.74 15.96 7.28
C GLY A 92 18.22 16.00 8.72
N THR A 93 18.79 16.93 9.50
CA THR A 93 18.35 17.57 10.76
C THR A 93 17.85 16.78 11.97
N ARG A 94 17.71 15.46 11.97
CA ARG A 94 17.40 14.75 13.22
C ARG A 94 18.56 14.82 14.20
N LYS A 95 18.33 15.32 15.41
CA LYS A 95 19.39 15.32 16.44
C LYS A 95 19.61 13.88 16.91
N ALA A 96 20.87 13.50 17.08
CA ALA A 96 21.22 12.18 17.62
C ALA A 96 20.44 11.92 18.92
N GLY A 97 19.71 10.80 18.98
CA GLY A 97 18.90 10.40 20.12
C GLY A 97 17.41 10.77 20.07
N GLU A 98 16.95 11.54 19.08
CA GLU A 98 15.51 11.71 18.86
C GLU A 98 14.91 10.37 18.42
N GLN A 99 13.74 9.99 18.96
CA GLN A 99 13.00 8.78 18.63
C GLN A 99 11.61 9.15 18.11
N SER A 100 11.16 8.44 17.08
CA SER A 100 9.79 8.56 16.56
C SER A 100 9.07 7.27 16.84
N SER A 101 7.85 7.39 17.32
CA SER A 101 6.96 6.27 17.60
C SER A 101 5.89 6.19 16.53
N PHE A 102 5.76 5.01 15.92
CA PHE A 102 4.69 4.74 14.96
C PHE A 102 3.76 3.65 15.48
N GLY A 103 2.46 3.84 15.30
CA GLY A 103 1.47 2.79 15.44
C GLY A 103 1.20 2.15 14.08
N VAL A 104 0.84 0.87 14.07
CA VAL A 104 0.19 0.31 12.88
C VAL A 104 -1.20 0.93 12.77
N LEU A 105 -1.78 0.92 11.57
CA LEU A 105 -3.19 1.15 11.32
C LEU A 105 -3.78 0.00 10.53
N ILE A 106 -5.01 -0.40 10.86
CA ILE A 106 -5.81 -1.34 10.06
C ILE A 106 -7.22 -0.78 9.96
N TYR A 107 -7.75 -0.65 8.75
CA TYR A 107 -9.10 -0.18 8.47
C TYR A 107 -9.85 -1.19 7.61
N THR A 108 -11.15 -1.32 7.85
CA THR A 108 -12.05 -2.01 6.92
C THR A 108 -12.14 -1.24 5.60
N VAL A 109 -12.59 -1.91 4.53
CA VAL A 109 -12.84 -1.25 3.24
C VAL A 109 -14.35 -1.08 3.06
N GLU A 110 -14.79 0.15 2.81
CA GLU A 110 -16.19 0.45 2.49
C GLU A 110 -16.59 0.00 1.08
N GLN A 111 -17.89 0.02 0.79
CA GLN A 111 -18.42 -0.34 -0.54
C GLN A 111 -17.90 0.58 -1.66
N ASN A 112 -17.59 1.84 -1.33
CA ASN A 112 -16.99 2.82 -2.25
C ASN A 112 -15.48 2.58 -2.47
N GLY A 113 -14.86 1.60 -1.79
CA GLY A 113 -13.42 1.34 -1.86
C GLY A 113 -12.55 2.30 -1.04
N GLU A 114 -13.12 3.09 -0.14
CA GLU A 114 -12.43 3.96 0.80
C GLU A 114 -12.22 3.29 2.17
N PRO A 115 -11.32 3.82 3.02
CA PRO A 115 -11.17 3.35 4.39
C PRO A 115 -12.43 3.61 5.20
N GLY A 116 -12.94 2.55 5.84
CA GLY A 116 -14.10 2.59 6.73
C GLY A 116 -13.71 2.72 8.19
N GLN A 117 -14.15 1.78 9.02
CA GLN A 117 -13.86 1.80 10.46
C GLN A 117 -12.42 1.37 10.74
N ARG A 118 -11.76 2.13 11.62
CA ARG A 118 -10.48 1.73 12.21
C ARG A 118 -10.73 0.51 13.09
N ILE A 119 -9.99 -0.57 12.83
CA ILE A 119 -9.98 -1.73 13.69
C ILE A 119 -9.13 -1.38 14.91
N ALA A 120 -9.78 -1.30 16.07
CA ALA A 120 -9.11 -0.95 17.32
C ALA A 120 -8.23 -2.11 17.80
N TYR A 121 -7.03 -1.78 18.27
CA TYR A 121 -6.14 -2.71 18.95
C TYR A 121 -5.11 -1.99 19.81
N ASP A 122 -4.48 -2.75 20.71
CA ASP A 122 -3.37 -2.28 21.53
C ASP A 122 -2.21 -1.82 20.65
N LYS A 123 -2.04 -0.49 20.61
CA LYS A 123 -1.04 0.19 19.79
C LYS A 123 0.34 -0.39 20.11
N LYS A 124 0.92 -1.12 19.15
CA LYS A 124 2.31 -1.53 19.25
C LYS A 124 3.18 -0.43 18.64
N ALA A 125 3.82 0.34 19.50
CA ALA A 125 4.76 1.38 19.11
C ALA A 125 5.99 0.76 18.43
N LEU A 126 6.26 1.22 17.22
CA LEU A 126 7.53 1.04 16.54
C LEU A 126 8.45 2.21 16.92
N LEU A 127 9.52 1.91 17.65
CA LEU A 127 10.56 2.89 17.91
C LEU A 127 11.54 2.86 16.75
N MET A 128 11.61 3.97 16.02
CA MET A 128 12.52 4.13 14.89
C MET A 128 13.66 5.07 15.29
N ASP A 129 14.90 4.58 15.24
CA ASP A 129 16.12 5.39 15.37
C ASP A 129 16.63 5.85 13.99
N ASP A 130 17.77 6.54 13.99
CA ASP A 130 18.47 7.07 12.80
C ASP A 130 19.10 5.99 11.90
N LYS A 131 18.99 4.71 12.29
CA LYS A 131 19.56 3.57 11.57
C LYS A 131 18.54 2.52 11.19
N ALA A 132 17.26 2.75 11.47
CA ALA A 132 16.18 1.84 11.13
C ALA A 132 16.14 1.60 9.61
N LYS A 133 16.66 0.44 9.19
CA LYS A 133 16.66 -0.06 7.82
C LYS A 133 16.16 -1.49 7.78
N GLY A 134 15.45 -1.83 6.73
CA GLY A 134 14.97 -3.18 6.46
C GLY A 134 13.56 -3.45 6.98
N LYS A 135 13.30 -4.73 7.25
CA LYS A 135 11.96 -5.25 7.57
C LYS A 135 11.69 -5.17 9.07
N VAL A 136 10.62 -4.46 9.44
CA VAL A 136 10.11 -4.42 10.81
C VAL A 136 8.80 -5.19 10.86
N THR A 137 8.74 -6.25 11.66
CA THR A 137 7.58 -7.14 11.78
C THR A 137 6.86 -6.91 13.10
N ILE A 138 5.54 -6.72 13.02
CA ILE A 138 4.67 -6.39 14.15
C ILE A 138 3.71 -7.55 14.33
N ASN A 139 3.89 -8.27 15.43
CA ASN A 139 2.98 -9.34 15.82
C ASN A 139 1.65 -8.72 16.30
N ILE A 140 0.55 -9.15 15.66
CA ILE A 140 -0.84 -8.77 15.92
C ILE A 140 -1.74 -9.99 16.24
N ALA A 141 -1.16 -11.18 16.43
CA ALA A 141 -1.90 -12.41 16.69
C ALA A 141 -2.78 -12.35 17.96
N GLY A 142 -2.37 -11.57 18.96
CA GLY A 142 -3.12 -11.39 20.21
C GLY A 142 -4.34 -10.48 20.11
N LEU A 143 -4.66 -9.97 18.92
CA LEU A 143 -5.76 -9.05 18.68
C LEU A 143 -7.02 -9.75 18.11
N ASP A 144 -6.94 -11.07 17.87
CA ASP A 144 -8.01 -11.90 17.33
C ASP A 144 -8.66 -11.35 16.04
N LEU A 145 -7.90 -10.58 15.27
CA LEU A 145 -8.39 -9.92 14.06
C LEU A 145 -8.61 -10.95 12.95
N GLN A 146 -9.87 -11.13 12.58
CA GLN A 146 -10.23 -11.96 11.43
C GLN A 146 -9.82 -11.25 10.13
N SER A 147 -9.13 -12.00 9.28
CA SER A 147 -8.73 -11.59 7.95
C SER A 147 -9.98 -11.36 7.08
N GLN A 148 -10.08 -10.16 6.51
CA GLN A 148 -11.06 -9.84 5.48
C GLN A 148 -10.37 -9.90 4.13
N SER A 149 -11.10 -10.17 3.04
CA SER A 149 -10.51 -10.27 1.69
C SER A 149 -9.76 -9.00 1.26
N ARG A 150 -10.18 -7.84 1.79
CA ARG A 150 -9.60 -6.53 1.52
C ARG A 150 -9.51 -5.73 2.82
N LEU A 151 -8.35 -5.12 3.07
CA LEU A 151 -8.11 -4.24 4.22
C LEU A 151 -7.19 -3.10 3.81
N PHE A 152 -7.35 -1.94 4.43
CA PHE A 152 -6.29 -0.93 4.42
C PHE A 152 -5.37 -1.16 5.61
N ILE A 153 -4.07 -1.20 5.34
CA ILE A 153 -3.04 -1.41 6.36
C ILE A 153 -1.96 -0.34 6.20
N GLY A 154 -1.48 0.20 7.30
CA GLY A 154 -0.48 1.25 7.25
C GLY A 154 0.06 1.67 8.59
N LEU A 155 0.46 2.93 8.70
CA LEU A 155 1.17 3.48 9.84
C LEU A 155 0.58 4.83 10.24
N VAL A 156 0.56 5.09 11.55
CA VAL A 156 0.29 6.39 12.16
C VAL A 156 1.52 6.84 12.92
N LYS A 157 1.86 8.12 12.83
CA LYS A 157 2.86 8.74 13.68
C LYS A 157 2.21 9.08 15.02
N GLU A 158 2.69 8.47 16.09
CA GLU A 158 2.16 8.67 17.45
C GLU A 158 2.93 9.75 18.21
N SER A 159 4.25 9.83 18.00
CA SER A 159 5.11 10.86 18.58
C SER A 159 6.42 11.00 17.82
N GLY A 160 7.08 12.15 17.97
CA GLY A 160 8.36 12.47 17.32
C GLY A 160 8.41 13.92 16.84
N PRO A 161 9.53 14.34 16.22
CA PRO A 161 9.68 15.69 15.67
C PRO A 161 8.59 15.98 14.62
N ALA A 162 8.09 17.22 14.52
CA ALA A 162 7.03 17.56 13.56
C ALA A 162 7.50 17.45 12.09
N VAL A 163 8.75 17.84 11.83
CA VAL A 163 9.38 17.78 10.51
C VAL A 163 10.07 16.42 10.38
N ILE A 164 9.55 15.54 9.54
CA ILE A 164 10.18 14.24 9.27
C ILE A 164 10.21 14.08 7.75
N ASP A 165 11.25 14.65 7.16
CA ASP A 165 11.86 14.11 5.92
C ASP A 165 12.79 12.93 6.30
N ASP A 166 12.57 12.29 7.46
CA ASP A 166 13.57 11.47 8.14
C ASP A 166 13.24 9.97 8.03
N LEU A 167 11.97 9.57 7.98
CA LEU A 167 11.60 8.16 7.81
C LEU A 167 11.09 7.92 6.41
N PHE A 168 11.81 7.11 5.65
CA PHE A 168 11.36 6.62 4.36
C PHE A 168 10.93 5.16 4.47
N PHE A 169 9.73 4.89 3.98
CA PHE A 169 9.24 3.53 3.78
C PHE A 169 9.43 3.16 2.32
N ASP A 170 9.66 1.87 2.07
CA ASP A 170 9.72 1.35 0.72
C ASP A 170 8.33 1.46 0.10
N CYS A 171 8.22 2.26 -0.95
CA CYS A 171 7.01 2.40 -1.75
C CYS A 171 7.19 1.76 -3.09
N LEU A 172 6.16 1.04 -3.55
CA LEU A 172 6.09 0.58 -4.92
C LEU A 172 6.03 1.79 -5.86
N CYS A 173 7.00 1.88 -6.77
CA CYS A 173 7.04 2.92 -7.79
C CYS A 173 5.86 2.72 -8.75
N ASN A 174 5.15 3.80 -9.11
CA ASN A 174 4.19 3.87 -10.21
C ASN A 174 3.34 2.60 -10.43
N GLY A 175 2.20 2.52 -9.73
CA GLY A 175 1.30 1.37 -9.79
C GLY A 175 -0.01 1.60 -10.55
N HIS A 176 -0.17 2.74 -11.24
CA HIS A 176 -1.43 3.17 -11.85
C HIS A 176 -2.63 3.03 -10.88
N ASP A 177 -3.86 2.97 -11.38
CA ASP A 177 -5.07 2.80 -10.55
C ASP A 177 -5.18 1.42 -9.86
N LYS A 178 -4.21 0.52 -10.08
CA LYS A 178 -4.22 -0.85 -9.55
C LYS A 178 -3.97 -0.91 -8.04
N TYR A 179 -3.14 -0.02 -7.52
CA TYR A 179 -2.84 0.06 -6.10
C TYR A 179 -3.32 1.38 -5.54
N LYS A 180 -3.71 1.36 -4.26
CA LYS A 180 -4.28 2.53 -3.59
C LYS A 180 -3.55 2.78 -2.28
N THR A 181 -2.79 3.87 -2.26
CA THR A 181 -2.22 4.44 -1.04
C THR A 181 -2.93 5.75 -0.72
N LEU A 182 -3.33 5.90 0.53
CA LEU A 182 -4.03 7.07 1.05
C LEU A 182 -3.24 7.63 2.22
N ALA A 183 -3.24 8.95 2.37
CA ALA A 183 -2.66 9.64 3.49
C ALA A 183 -3.60 10.71 4.03
N ARG A 184 -3.42 11.09 5.29
CA ARG A 184 -4.09 12.26 5.87
C ARG A 184 -3.19 12.91 6.92
N THR A 185 -3.37 14.21 7.12
CA THR A 185 -2.58 15.05 8.03
C THR A 185 -3.10 15.04 9.47
N SER A 186 -4.27 14.44 9.72
CA SER A 186 -4.85 14.26 11.06
C SER A 186 -6.01 13.27 11.00
N GLU A 187 -6.49 12.81 12.16
CA GLU A 187 -7.62 11.88 12.25
C GLU A 187 -8.94 12.44 11.67
N THR A 188 -9.09 13.76 11.64
CA THR A 188 -10.28 14.45 11.09
C THR A 188 -10.11 14.92 9.65
N ALA A 189 -8.89 14.89 9.11
CA ALA A 189 -8.63 15.30 7.73
C ALA A 189 -9.18 14.25 6.75
N PRO A 190 -9.62 14.68 5.55
CA PRO A 190 -10.02 13.75 4.51
C PRO A 190 -8.85 12.88 4.06
N TRP A 191 -9.16 11.69 3.54
CA TRP A 191 -8.17 10.84 2.88
C TRP A 191 -7.76 11.44 1.54
N GLU A 192 -6.47 11.57 1.33
CA GLU A 192 -5.87 12.03 0.09
C GLU A 192 -5.08 10.91 -0.56
N ARG A 193 -5.25 10.75 -1.88
CA ARG A 193 -4.50 9.74 -2.62
C ARG A 193 -3.04 10.16 -2.79
N ARG A 194 -2.11 9.28 -2.41
CA ARG A 194 -0.69 9.43 -2.71
C ARG A 194 -0.40 8.79 -4.07
N TRP A 195 -0.04 9.61 -5.05
CA TRP A 195 0.25 9.14 -6.41
C TRP A 195 1.69 8.66 -6.60
N VAL A 196 2.63 9.27 -5.87
CA VAL A 196 4.06 8.93 -5.94
C VAL A 196 4.33 7.56 -5.31
N CYS A 197 3.72 7.29 -4.16
CA CYS A 197 3.71 5.98 -3.53
C CYS A 197 2.46 5.19 -3.94
N ALA A 198 2.57 4.25 -4.88
CA ALA A 198 1.40 3.52 -5.34
C ALA A 198 0.89 2.51 -4.29
N ALA A 199 1.82 1.80 -3.64
CA ALA A 199 1.57 0.91 -2.51
C ALA A 199 2.73 1.00 -1.52
N ILE A 200 2.44 0.95 -0.22
CA ILE A 200 3.48 0.71 0.79
C ILE A 200 3.92 -0.75 0.65
N ARG A 201 5.22 -1.02 0.71
CA ARG A 201 5.75 -2.39 0.78
C ARG A 201 5.38 -3.02 2.12
N VAL A 202 4.38 -3.89 2.08
CA VAL A 202 3.84 -4.56 3.27
C VAL A 202 3.77 -6.06 3.06
N ASP A 203 4.16 -6.80 4.10
CA ASP A 203 3.89 -8.24 4.22
C ASP A 203 2.81 -8.48 5.26
N VAL A 204 1.75 -9.18 4.89
CA VAL A 204 0.67 -9.57 5.82
C VAL A 204 0.69 -11.07 6.03
N ARG A 205 0.86 -11.51 7.28
CA ARG A 205 0.83 -12.93 7.64
C ARG A 205 -0.52 -13.28 8.24
N VAL A 206 -1.13 -14.34 7.72
CA VAL A 206 -2.44 -14.86 8.11
C VAL A 206 -2.30 -16.31 8.56
N LEU A 207 -2.85 -16.63 9.72
CA LEU A 207 -3.10 -17.98 10.18
C LEU A 207 -4.40 -18.48 9.53
N LEU A 208 -4.33 -19.52 8.70
CA LEU A 208 -5.50 -20.01 7.97
C LEU A 208 -6.49 -20.72 8.89
N ASN A 209 -7.78 -20.45 8.68
CA ASN A 209 -8.85 -21.25 9.24
C ASN A 209 -8.79 -22.66 8.63
N LYS A 210 -9.00 -23.69 9.45
CA LYS A 210 -8.97 -25.10 9.01
C LYS A 210 -10.13 -25.43 8.09
#